data_AF-R0K706-F1
#
_entry.id   AF-R0K706-F1
#
_cell.length_a   1.000
_cell.length_b   1.000
_cell.length_c   1.000
_cell.angle_alpha   90.00
_cell.angle_beta   90.00
_cell.angle_gamma   90.00
#
_symmetry.space_group_name_H-M   'P 1'
#
loop_
_entity.id
_entity.type
_entity.pdbx_description
1 polymer ?
#
loop_
_entity_poly.entity_id
_entity_poly.type
_entity_poly.pdbx_seq_one_letter_code
_entity_poly.pdbx_strand_id
1 'polypeptide(L)'
;MASESLTSTATKEQHDITVGTITCTASIPFGGQGQWLYLPATNKFDLSRGSERKMVFECDEEENNHTGFMIDPGTSVLIVVDMQNYFVHPLYRDHAAGIAAVEPTLKVIETCRSQGIQVAWLNWGITDVDLNKMAPAVQRGFSKTLGWHVGLGAQLPDGQGRCLFKRTWNADLYAPFKAVAQPGDLFFDKTRMSGLWSEREPLHAYLRASGKQTLLFAGVNTDQCVFGTVSDAYSYGWDCILLRDCTGTMTGRGAQELAEYQISRNMGFVIDSDAFCSARVIDSAKQRVHSQPSKSHCCSTAPRTSSMSEQVIDDFLPSLRLSITWPNGTAQLGNTIEPDDLQDQPTIVLHDDTSPDGKHSSSGMSYVVTLTDPDAPSRDNPEWSEMCHWIASNVTIAPDTFSIMPEFGPVEQSESTAAALQDVMEYKPPGPPPKTGKHRYVFLVFAPKNGTTKPLHLSKPEDRQHWGTGKEGGGVREWATDNGLVPVAANFIYSENEEQ
;
A
#
# COMPACT_ATOMS: atom_id res chain seq x y z
N MET A 1 52.84 -31.65 -4.94
CA MET A 1 51.53 -32.05 -5.51
C MET A 1 50.49 -31.72 -4.46
N ALA A 2 49.95 -30.49 -4.50
CA ALA A 2 48.70 -30.08 -5.19
C ALA A 2 47.48 -30.69 -4.49
N SER A 3 46.73 -29.91 -3.70
CA SER A 3 45.61 -29.01 -4.10
C SER A 3 44.41 -29.85 -4.59
N GLU A 4 43.17 -29.71 -4.10
CA GLU A 4 42.39 -28.49 -3.97
C GLU A 4 41.32 -28.57 -2.86
N SER A 5 41.08 -27.40 -2.26
CA SER A 5 39.95 -27.04 -1.39
C SER A 5 38.84 -26.49 -2.27
N LEU A 6 37.64 -27.05 -2.21
CA LEU A 6 36.43 -26.47 -2.81
C LEU A 6 35.57 -25.84 -1.72
N THR A 7 35.81 -24.56 -1.49
CA THR A 7 34.86 -23.62 -0.87
C THR A 7 33.75 -23.33 -1.86
N SER A 8 32.55 -23.87 -1.61
CA SER A 8 31.32 -23.42 -2.26
C SER A 8 30.85 -22.13 -1.61
N THR A 9 31.19 -20.99 -2.23
CA THR A 9 30.50 -19.72 -1.98
C THR A 9 29.17 -19.78 -2.71
N ALA A 10 28.09 -20.07 -1.99
CA ALA A 10 26.74 -19.81 -2.46
C ALA A 10 26.59 -18.28 -2.61
N THR A 11 26.69 -17.79 -3.83
CA THR A 11 26.21 -16.46 -4.21
C THR A 11 24.73 -16.39 -3.90
N LYS A 12 24.34 -15.53 -2.95
CA LYS A 12 22.96 -15.12 -2.76
C LYS A 12 22.51 -14.44 -4.06
N GLU A 13 21.68 -15.11 -4.83
CA GLU A 13 20.90 -14.44 -5.86
C GLU A 13 19.91 -13.51 -5.16
N GLN A 14 20.16 -12.22 -5.32
CA GLN A 14 19.31 -11.14 -4.87
C GLN A 14 18.24 -10.97 -5.94
N HIS A 15 17.03 -11.44 -5.67
CA HIS A 15 15.90 -11.28 -6.58
C HIS A 15 15.33 -9.87 -6.42
N ASP A 16 15.90 -8.95 -7.17
CA ASP A 16 15.38 -7.60 -7.36
C ASP A 16 14.21 -7.68 -8.35
N ILE A 17 12.99 -7.35 -7.90
CA ILE A 17 11.83 -7.25 -8.80
C ILE A 17 12.07 -6.07 -9.74
N THR A 18 12.22 -6.39 -11.03
CA THR A 18 12.66 -5.48 -12.08
C THR A 18 11.44 -4.99 -12.85
N VAL A 19 11.04 -3.73 -12.67
CA VAL A 19 10.17 -3.01 -13.62
C VAL A 19 11.07 -2.18 -14.53
N GLY A 20 11.73 -2.86 -15.49
CA GLY A 20 12.84 -2.27 -16.26
C GLY A 20 14.05 -1.88 -15.38
N THR A 21 14.89 -0.92 -15.81
CA THR A 21 16.11 -0.51 -15.07
C THR A 21 15.89 0.50 -13.93
N ILE A 22 14.64 0.68 -13.47
CA ILE A 22 14.33 1.53 -12.32
C ILE A 22 14.30 0.63 -11.08
N THR A 23 15.39 0.62 -10.31
CA THR A 23 15.38 0.06 -8.96
C THR A 23 14.64 1.04 -8.06
N CYS A 24 13.31 0.88 -7.93
CA CYS A 24 12.53 1.66 -6.98
C CYS A 24 12.98 1.28 -5.56
N THR A 25 13.92 2.02 -4.98
CA THR A 25 14.39 1.81 -3.61
C THR A 25 13.61 2.65 -2.60
N ALA A 26 12.96 3.71 -3.07
CA ALA A 26 12.07 4.53 -2.28
C ALA A 26 10.83 3.75 -1.86
N SER A 27 10.39 3.98 -0.63
CA SER A 27 9.13 3.43 -0.15
C SER A 27 7.95 4.05 -0.92
N ILE A 28 7.10 3.21 -1.53
CA ILE A 28 5.92 3.64 -2.28
C ILE A 28 4.75 3.79 -1.31
N PRO A 29 4.16 4.98 -1.15
CA PRO A 29 3.03 5.18 -0.26
C PRO A 29 1.72 4.65 -0.83
N PHE A 30 0.90 4.03 0.01
CA PHE A 30 -0.47 3.60 -0.27
C PHE A 30 -1.44 4.26 0.71
N GLY A 31 -2.49 4.90 0.21
CA GLY A 31 -3.52 5.56 1.01
C GLY A 31 -3.17 6.98 1.49
N GLY A 32 -4.12 7.61 2.20
CA GLY A 32 -4.02 8.99 2.71
C GLY A 32 -3.47 9.08 4.13
N GLN A 33 -4.25 9.62 5.07
CA GLN A 33 -3.84 9.81 6.49
C GLN A 33 -3.47 8.50 7.22
N GLY A 34 -3.90 7.34 6.73
CA GLY A 34 -3.60 6.00 7.26
C GLY A 34 -2.54 5.25 6.46
N GLN A 35 -1.57 5.97 5.87
CA GLN A 35 -0.63 5.49 4.86
C GLN A 35 0.10 4.19 5.23
N TRP A 36 0.16 3.25 4.27
CA TRP A 36 1.13 2.15 4.25
C TRP A 36 2.30 2.52 3.35
N LEU A 37 3.45 1.91 3.58
CA LEU A 37 4.62 2.05 2.73
C LEU A 37 5.00 0.69 2.14
N TYR A 38 4.92 0.52 0.83
CA TYR A 38 5.53 -0.62 0.16
C TYR A 38 7.03 -0.36 -0.02
N LEU A 39 7.86 -1.35 0.28
CA LEU A 39 9.30 -1.30 0.27
C LEU A 39 9.80 -2.22 -0.85
N PRO A 40 10.00 -1.70 -2.09
CA PRO A 40 10.24 -2.57 -3.24
C PRO A 40 11.57 -3.33 -3.13
N ALA A 41 12.59 -2.73 -2.50
CA ALA A 41 13.88 -3.38 -2.24
C ALA A 41 13.78 -4.68 -1.41
N THR A 42 12.73 -4.82 -0.61
CA THR A 42 12.49 -6.05 0.16
C THR A 42 11.22 -6.77 -0.29
N ASN A 43 10.45 -6.20 -1.21
CA ASN A 43 9.07 -6.60 -1.51
C ASN A 43 8.20 -6.77 -0.24
N LYS A 44 8.23 -5.79 0.67
CA LYS A 44 7.47 -5.80 1.95
C LYS A 44 6.56 -4.59 2.12
N PHE A 45 5.54 -4.70 2.96
CA PHE A 45 4.72 -3.55 3.37
C PHE A 45 5.04 -3.08 4.80
N ASP A 46 5.03 -1.79 5.05
CA ASP A 46 5.13 -1.20 6.37
C ASP A 46 3.84 -0.45 6.72
N LEU A 47 3.07 -1.03 7.63
CA LEU A 47 1.81 -0.53 8.14
C LEU A 47 2.00 0.18 9.49
N SER A 48 3.23 0.22 10.02
CA SER A 48 3.54 0.76 11.34
C SER A 48 3.46 2.28 11.42
N ARG A 49 3.28 2.97 10.28
CA ARG A 49 3.16 4.44 10.19
C ARG A 49 4.35 5.15 10.87
N GLY A 50 5.54 4.61 10.69
CA GLY A 50 6.79 5.17 11.21
C GLY A 50 7.06 4.86 12.69
N SER A 51 6.35 3.91 13.31
CA SER A 51 6.57 3.55 14.71
C SER A 51 8.02 3.15 14.99
N GLU A 52 8.53 3.57 16.16
CA GLU A 52 9.88 3.21 16.63
C GLU A 52 10.00 1.72 17.00
N ARG A 53 8.86 1.06 17.25
CA ARG A 53 8.79 -0.36 17.55
C ARG A 53 7.94 -1.07 16.50
N LYS A 54 8.55 -2.02 15.79
CA LYS A 54 7.89 -2.77 14.71
C LYS A 54 8.02 -4.26 14.93
N MET A 55 6.94 -4.99 14.72
CA MET A 55 7.00 -6.43 14.47
C MET A 55 7.11 -6.67 12.95
N VAL A 56 8.09 -7.46 12.53
CA VAL A 56 8.37 -7.78 11.13
C VAL A 56 8.00 -9.24 10.88
N PHE A 57 7.09 -9.46 9.94
CA PHE A 57 6.61 -10.76 9.51
C PHE A 57 7.20 -11.11 8.15
N GLU A 58 7.64 -12.35 8.02
CA GLU A 58 8.13 -12.93 6.77
C GLU A 58 7.02 -13.77 6.15
N CYS A 59 6.85 -13.69 4.84
CA CYS A 59 5.83 -14.39 4.08
C CYS A 59 6.46 -15.04 2.83
N ASP A 60 5.84 -16.13 2.39
CA ASP A 60 6.16 -16.75 1.11
C ASP A 60 5.68 -15.85 -0.04
N GLU A 61 6.60 -15.47 -0.92
CA GLU A 61 6.32 -14.56 -2.02
C GLU A 61 5.48 -15.19 -3.12
N GLU A 62 5.64 -16.48 -3.40
CA GLU A 62 4.85 -17.19 -4.42
C GLU A 62 3.38 -17.28 -3.99
N GLU A 63 3.13 -17.45 -2.69
CA GLU A 63 1.77 -17.50 -2.13
C GLU A 63 1.14 -16.09 -2.02
N ASN A 64 1.91 -15.06 -1.68
CA ASN A 64 1.36 -13.77 -1.23
C ASN A 64 1.63 -12.58 -2.16
N ASN A 65 2.49 -12.72 -3.19
CA ASN A 65 3.02 -11.62 -4.02
C ASN A 65 3.79 -10.54 -3.24
N HIS A 66 4.18 -10.83 -2.00
CA HIS A 66 5.05 -10.02 -1.16
C HIS A 66 5.84 -10.93 -0.23
N THR A 67 7.03 -10.51 0.20
CA THR A 67 7.87 -11.31 1.10
C THR A 67 7.56 -11.03 2.58
N GLY A 68 6.68 -10.06 2.91
CA GLY A 68 6.32 -9.79 4.30
C GLY A 68 5.73 -8.42 4.56
N PHE A 69 5.48 -8.13 5.83
CA PHE A 69 4.98 -6.84 6.26
C PHE A 69 5.36 -6.49 7.70
N MET A 70 5.08 -5.25 8.12
CA MET A 70 5.46 -4.71 9.43
C MET A 70 4.28 -4.00 10.09
N ILE A 71 4.11 -4.19 11.39
CA ILE A 71 3.06 -3.52 12.18
C ILE A 71 3.64 -2.90 13.44
N ASP A 72 2.95 -1.90 13.99
CA ASP A 72 3.19 -1.42 15.35
C ASP A 72 2.36 -2.26 16.35
N PRO A 73 2.99 -3.01 17.27
CA PRO A 73 2.25 -3.79 18.27
C PRO A 73 1.39 -2.92 19.21
N GLY A 74 1.79 -1.67 19.49
CA GLY A 74 1.07 -0.75 20.38
C GLY A 74 -0.27 -0.28 19.82
N THR A 75 -0.37 -0.11 18.50
CA THR A 75 -1.62 0.23 17.80
C THR A 75 -2.35 -1.00 17.27
N SER A 76 -1.89 -2.21 17.61
CA SER A 76 -2.50 -3.47 17.21
C SER A 76 -3.44 -4.05 18.28
N VAL A 77 -4.36 -4.91 17.85
CA VAL A 77 -5.24 -5.71 18.73
C VAL A 77 -5.51 -7.06 18.07
N LEU A 78 -5.47 -8.12 18.87
CA LEU A 78 -5.93 -9.46 18.49
C LEU A 78 -7.42 -9.58 18.81
N ILE A 79 -8.24 -9.89 17.81
CA ILE A 79 -9.67 -10.14 17.93
C ILE A 79 -9.92 -11.63 17.78
N VAL A 80 -10.29 -12.29 18.88
CA VAL A 80 -10.65 -13.71 18.92
C VAL A 80 -12.17 -13.82 18.85
N VAL A 81 -12.66 -14.31 17.71
CA VAL A 81 -14.09 -14.31 17.36
C VAL A 81 -14.75 -15.63 17.75
N ASP A 82 -15.81 -15.53 18.57
CA ASP A 82 -16.77 -16.61 18.84
C ASP A 82 -16.17 -17.95 19.29
N MET A 83 -15.02 -17.95 19.98
CA MET A 83 -14.46 -19.16 20.61
C MET A 83 -15.23 -19.52 21.90
N GLN A 84 -16.54 -19.65 21.76
CA GLN A 84 -17.53 -19.93 22.80
C GLN A 84 -17.93 -21.41 22.80
N ASN A 85 -18.44 -21.89 23.94
CA ASN A 85 -18.88 -23.28 24.08
C ASN A 85 -19.89 -23.70 23.00
N TYR A 86 -20.84 -22.83 22.64
CA TYR A 86 -21.86 -23.12 21.62
C TYR A 86 -21.27 -23.50 20.25
N PHE A 87 -20.15 -22.89 19.87
CA PHE A 87 -19.56 -23.08 18.55
C PHE A 87 -18.53 -24.20 18.52
N VAL A 88 -17.71 -24.33 19.57
CA VAL A 88 -16.52 -25.19 19.54
C VAL A 88 -16.68 -26.44 20.41
N HIS A 89 -17.49 -26.42 21.46
CA HIS A 89 -17.56 -27.55 22.39
C HIS A 89 -18.15 -28.80 21.69
N PRO A 90 -17.53 -29.99 21.83
CA PRO A 90 -18.00 -31.25 21.23
C PRO A 90 -19.43 -31.68 21.57
N LEU A 91 -20.06 -30.99 22.54
CA LEU A 91 -21.43 -31.25 22.95
C LEU A 91 -22.43 -30.78 21.89
N TYR A 92 -22.10 -29.69 21.17
CA TYR A 92 -22.98 -29.13 20.15
C TYR A 92 -22.66 -29.65 18.75
N ARG A 93 -21.39 -29.95 18.47
CA ARG A 93 -20.93 -30.38 17.15
C ARG A 93 -19.48 -30.82 17.17
N ASP A 94 -19.10 -31.58 16.15
CA ASP A 94 -17.71 -31.85 15.82
C ASP A 94 -17.15 -30.70 14.96
N HIS A 95 -16.59 -29.67 15.62
CA HIS A 95 -15.92 -28.55 14.95
C HIS A 95 -14.42 -28.78 14.90
N ALA A 96 -13.99 -29.81 14.16
CA ALA A 96 -12.59 -30.24 14.10
C ALA A 96 -11.61 -29.10 13.76
N ALA A 97 -11.96 -28.24 12.79
CA ALA A 97 -11.13 -27.10 12.41
C ALA A 97 -11.04 -26.03 13.53
N GLY A 98 -12.16 -25.73 14.19
CA GLY A 98 -12.19 -24.81 15.33
C GLY A 98 -11.43 -25.34 16.54
N ILE A 99 -11.45 -26.66 16.77
CA ILE A 99 -10.63 -27.31 17.79
C ILE A 99 -9.14 -27.25 17.42
N ALA A 100 -8.79 -27.50 16.15
CA ALA A 100 -7.41 -27.41 15.68
C ALA A 100 -6.82 -25.99 15.83
N ALA A 101 -7.67 -24.96 15.71
CA ALA A 101 -7.27 -23.56 15.91
C ALA A 101 -6.96 -23.18 17.37
N VAL A 102 -7.32 -24.00 18.36
CA VAL A 102 -7.15 -23.67 19.79
C VAL A 102 -5.69 -23.46 20.16
N GLU A 103 -4.85 -24.47 19.96
CA GLU A 103 -3.44 -24.41 20.36
C GLU A 103 -2.64 -23.31 19.64
N PRO A 104 -2.75 -23.13 18.32
CA PRO A 104 -2.18 -21.98 17.61
C PRO A 104 -2.60 -20.64 18.21
N THR A 105 -3.90 -20.47 18.47
CA THR A 105 -4.44 -19.21 19.02
C THR A 105 -3.89 -18.94 20.43
N LEU A 106 -3.71 -19.96 21.27
CA LEU A 106 -3.12 -19.80 22.61
C LEU A 106 -1.68 -19.29 22.54
N LYS A 107 -0.86 -19.80 21.62
CA LYS A 107 0.51 -19.32 21.39
C LYS A 107 0.54 -17.86 20.90
N VAL A 108 -0.38 -17.51 20.00
CA VAL A 108 -0.54 -16.13 19.52
C VAL A 108 -0.94 -15.21 20.66
N ILE A 109 -1.89 -15.61 21.52
CA ILE A 109 -2.30 -14.81 22.70
C ILE A 109 -1.11 -14.53 23.62
N GLU A 110 -0.28 -15.54 23.90
CA GLU A 110 0.93 -15.37 24.69
C GLU A 110 1.91 -14.38 24.03
N THR A 111 2.15 -14.53 22.73
CA THR A 111 3.00 -13.63 21.95
C THR A 111 2.45 -12.20 21.97
N CYS A 112 1.14 -12.01 21.71
CA CYS A 112 0.49 -10.71 21.78
C CYS A 112 0.73 -10.02 23.11
N ARG A 113 0.54 -10.73 24.23
CA ARG A 113 0.77 -10.19 25.58
C ARG A 113 2.25 -9.81 25.79
N SER A 114 3.19 -10.64 25.35
CA SER A 114 4.62 -10.34 25.43
C SER A 114 4.99 -9.08 24.63
N GLN A 115 4.27 -8.81 23.54
CA GLN A 115 4.50 -7.66 22.68
C GLN A 115 3.66 -6.43 23.05
N GLY A 116 2.74 -6.55 24.00
CA GLY A 116 1.84 -5.46 24.40
C GLY A 116 0.64 -5.26 23.46
N ILE A 117 0.36 -6.22 22.58
CA ILE A 117 -0.83 -6.25 21.74
C ILE A 117 -2.02 -6.64 22.62
N GLN A 118 -3.09 -5.83 22.60
CA GLN A 118 -4.29 -6.12 23.37
C GLN A 118 -5.03 -7.32 22.81
N VAL A 119 -5.66 -8.12 23.68
CA VAL A 119 -6.52 -9.24 23.30
C VAL A 119 -7.98 -8.83 23.52
N ALA A 120 -8.80 -9.00 22.49
CA ALA A 120 -10.22 -8.72 22.48
C ALA A 120 -11.03 -9.97 22.16
N TRP A 121 -11.91 -10.35 23.08
CA TRP A 121 -12.88 -11.43 22.90
C TRP A 121 -14.15 -10.86 22.29
N LEU A 122 -14.43 -11.22 21.04
CA LEU A 122 -15.61 -10.77 20.32
C LEU A 122 -16.59 -11.93 20.17
N ASN A 123 -17.68 -11.90 20.93
CA ASN A 123 -18.53 -13.06 21.15
C ASN A 123 -20.01 -12.74 20.92
N TRP A 124 -20.79 -13.72 20.47
CA TRP A 124 -22.24 -13.60 20.52
C TRP A 124 -22.72 -13.48 21.97
N GLY A 125 -23.45 -12.42 22.25
CA GLY A 125 -24.01 -12.16 23.58
C GLY A 125 -25.25 -11.32 23.47
N ILE A 126 -26.39 -11.96 23.20
CA ILE A 126 -27.64 -11.23 22.94
C ILE A 126 -28.50 -11.11 24.20
N THR A 127 -29.38 -10.12 24.19
CA THR A 127 -30.45 -9.90 25.17
C THR A 127 -31.82 -10.00 24.51
N ASP A 128 -32.90 -9.95 25.30
CA ASP A 128 -34.26 -9.90 24.75
C ASP A 128 -34.50 -8.65 23.88
N VAL A 129 -33.87 -7.53 24.20
CA VAL A 129 -33.96 -6.31 23.40
C VAL A 129 -33.32 -6.52 22.03
N ASP A 130 -32.16 -7.18 21.99
CA ASP A 130 -31.44 -7.44 20.73
C ASP A 130 -32.21 -8.43 19.86
N LEU A 131 -32.74 -9.50 20.47
CA LEU A 131 -33.51 -10.52 19.77
C LEU A 131 -34.77 -9.92 19.13
N ASN A 132 -35.49 -9.05 19.84
CA ASN A 132 -36.69 -8.38 19.33
C ASN A 132 -36.42 -7.41 18.17
N LYS A 133 -35.22 -6.82 18.11
CA LYS A 133 -34.80 -5.89 17.04
C LYS A 133 -34.03 -6.59 15.91
N MET A 134 -33.83 -7.89 16.02
CA MET A 134 -32.96 -8.63 15.10
C MET A 134 -33.62 -8.78 13.73
N ALA A 135 -32.85 -8.53 12.67
CA ALA A 135 -33.33 -8.70 11.31
C ALA A 135 -33.72 -10.17 11.06
N PRO A 136 -34.84 -10.45 10.37
CA PRO A 136 -35.29 -11.82 10.12
C PRO A 136 -34.27 -12.70 9.41
N ALA A 137 -33.42 -12.13 8.54
CA ALA A 137 -32.36 -12.88 7.84
C ALA A 137 -31.33 -13.48 8.81
N VAL A 138 -31.00 -12.77 9.90
CA VAL A 138 -30.08 -13.25 10.93
C VAL A 138 -30.74 -14.39 11.70
N GLN A 139 -31.99 -14.22 12.13
CA GLN A 139 -32.74 -15.27 12.82
C GLN A 139 -32.94 -16.51 11.95
N ARG A 140 -33.16 -16.34 10.64
CA ARG A 140 -33.25 -17.44 9.67
C ARG A 140 -31.98 -18.28 9.66
N GLY A 141 -30.81 -17.64 9.73
CA GLY A 141 -29.53 -18.32 9.87
C GLY A 141 -29.55 -19.28 11.05
N PHE A 142 -30.04 -18.86 12.22
CA PHE A 142 -30.06 -19.69 13.43
C PHE A 142 -31.32 -20.56 13.59
N SER A 143 -32.12 -20.78 12.54
CA SER A 143 -33.40 -21.50 12.65
C SER A 143 -33.24 -23.03 12.60
N LYS A 144 -33.81 -23.73 13.59
CA LYS A 144 -33.87 -25.20 13.70
C LYS A 144 -34.47 -25.91 12.50
N THR A 145 -35.46 -25.29 11.86
CA THR A 145 -36.20 -25.88 10.73
C THR A 145 -35.63 -25.50 9.37
N LEU A 146 -34.70 -24.53 9.29
CA LEU A 146 -34.26 -23.92 8.04
C LEU A 146 -32.73 -23.71 7.89
N GLY A 147 -31.92 -24.06 8.89
CA GLY A 147 -30.46 -23.91 8.77
C GLY A 147 -29.59 -24.47 9.90
N TRP A 148 -29.90 -24.19 11.17
CA TRP A 148 -29.02 -24.46 12.32
C TRP A 148 -29.77 -25.05 13.52
N HIS A 149 -29.13 -25.93 14.32
CA HIS A 149 -29.79 -26.82 15.29
C HIS A 149 -30.76 -26.19 16.32
N VAL A 150 -30.56 -24.92 16.77
CA VAL A 150 -31.38 -24.26 17.80
C VAL A 150 -31.54 -22.76 17.54
N GLY A 151 -32.77 -22.26 17.65
CA GLY A 151 -33.11 -20.83 17.53
C GLY A 151 -32.41 -19.95 18.56
N LEU A 152 -31.97 -18.76 18.14
CA LEU A 152 -31.45 -17.73 19.06
C LEU A 152 -32.42 -17.47 20.21
N GLY A 153 -31.91 -17.46 21.44
CA GLY A 153 -32.71 -17.25 22.64
C GLY A 153 -33.58 -18.40 23.10
N ALA A 154 -33.62 -19.53 22.38
CA ALA A 154 -34.30 -20.74 22.85
C ALA A 154 -33.59 -21.32 24.08
N GLN A 155 -34.35 -21.89 25.01
CA GLN A 155 -33.81 -22.54 26.20
C GLN A 155 -33.09 -23.84 25.81
N LEU A 156 -31.81 -23.94 26.16
CA LEU A 156 -31.00 -25.15 25.98
C LEU A 156 -31.14 -26.08 27.20
N PRO A 157 -30.94 -27.40 27.02
CA PRO A 157 -31.09 -28.39 28.08
C PRO A 157 -30.01 -28.27 29.16
N ASP A 158 -30.17 -29.03 30.23
CA ASP A 158 -29.13 -29.29 31.25
C ASP A 158 -28.50 -28.02 31.85
N GLY A 159 -29.31 -26.96 32.03
CA GLY A 159 -28.85 -25.71 32.64
C GLY A 159 -27.90 -24.88 31.77
N GLN A 160 -27.73 -25.21 30.49
CA GLN A 160 -26.82 -24.50 29.56
C GLN A 160 -27.26 -23.05 29.25
N GLY A 161 -28.48 -22.67 29.65
CA GLY A 161 -29.06 -21.35 29.48
C GLY A 161 -29.73 -21.14 28.12
N ARG A 162 -30.09 -19.89 27.80
CA ARG A 162 -30.68 -19.54 26.50
C ARG A 162 -29.58 -19.43 25.44
N CYS A 163 -29.87 -19.93 24.25
CA CYS A 163 -28.93 -19.97 23.12
C CYS A 163 -28.37 -18.57 22.81
N LEU A 164 -27.04 -18.44 22.95
CA LEU A 164 -26.21 -17.25 22.74
C LEU A 164 -26.60 -16.03 23.58
N PHE A 165 -27.35 -16.22 24.66
CA PHE A 165 -27.70 -15.14 25.58
C PHE A 165 -26.54 -14.82 26.52
N LYS A 166 -26.39 -13.54 26.86
CA LYS A 166 -25.37 -13.08 27.80
C LYS A 166 -25.42 -13.87 29.10
N ARG A 167 -24.24 -14.19 29.65
CA ARG A 167 -24.06 -14.85 30.96
C ARG A 167 -24.68 -16.26 31.01
N THR A 168 -24.71 -16.96 29.89
CA THR A 168 -25.09 -18.37 29.81
C THR A 168 -23.86 -19.22 29.48
N TRP A 169 -23.86 -20.49 29.89
CA TRP A 169 -22.71 -21.36 29.67
C TRP A 169 -22.37 -21.52 28.18
N ASN A 170 -23.38 -21.67 27.33
CA ASN A 170 -23.19 -21.82 25.89
C ASN A 170 -22.58 -20.56 25.23
N ALA A 171 -22.87 -19.38 25.78
CA ALA A 171 -22.27 -18.10 25.35
C ALA A 171 -20.97 -17.76 26.08
N ASP A 172 -20.49 -18.60 26.99
CA ASP A 172 -19.22 -18.41 27.67
C ASP A 172 -18.06 -18.89 26.78
N LEU A 173 -16.85 -18.40 27.05
CA LEU A 173 -15.64 -18.85 26.37
C LEU A 173 -15.47 -20.36 26.53
N TYR A 174 -14.98 -21.00 25.47
CA TYR A 174 -14.58 -22.40 25.50
C TYR A 174 -13.43 -22.60 26.50
N ALA A 175 -13.43 -23.73 27.21
CA ALA A 175 -12.65 -23.91 28.44
C ALA A 175 -11.15 -23.55 28.32
N PRO A 176 -10.41 -23.91 27.26
CA PRO A 176 -9.01 -23.51 27.08
C PRO A 176 -8.82 -21.99 27.05
N PHE A 177 -9.70 -21.26 26.36
CA PHE A 177 -9.64 -19.79 26.29
C PHE A 177 -10.08 -19.13 27.60
N LYS A 178 -11.10 -19.70 28.25
CA LYS A 178 -11.53 -19.23 29.57
C LYS A 178 -10.41 -19.34 30.60
N ALA A 179 -9.57 -20.36 30.51
CA ALA A 179 -8.43 -20.57 31.42
C ALA A 179 -7.31 -19.53 31.23
N VAL A 180 -7.14 -18.99 30.02
CA VAL A 180 -6.10 -17.99 29.71
C VAL A 180 -6.61 -16.56 29.66
N ALA A 181 -7.92 -16.32 29.73
CA ALA A 181 -8.51 -14.99 29.80
C ALA A 181 -8.06 -14.28 31.09
N GLN A 182 -7.64 -13.01 30.99
CA GLN A 182 -7.03 -12.27 32.10
C GLN A 182 -7.68 -10.89 32.31
N PRO A 183 -7.60 -10.33 33.54
CA PRO A 183 -7.90 -8.92 33.76
C PRO A 183 -7.03 -8.04 32.84
N GLY A 184 -7.67 -7.19 32.03
CA GLY A 184 -7.01 -6.37 31.02
C GLY A 184 -7.32 -6.77 29.58
N ASP A 185 -7.79 -8.02 29.36
CA ASP A 185 -8.41 -8.39 28.09
C ASP A 185 -9.73 -7.61 27.90
N LEU A 186 -10.07 -7.36 26.63
CA LEU A 186 -11.30 -6.67 26.24
C LEU A 186 -12.39 -7.69 25.93
N PHE A 187 -13.64 -7.40 26.30
CA PHE A 187 -14.77 -8.29 26.04
C PHE A 187 -15.89 -7.50 25.36
N PHE A 188 -16.30 -7.95 24.18
CA PHE A 188 -17.34 -7.33 23.39
C PHE A 188 -18.40 -8.36 23.02
N ASP A 189 -19.65 -8.04 23.34
CA ASP A 189 -20.80 -8.79 22.86
C ASP A 189 -21.22 -8.23 21.49
N LYS A 190 -21.42 -9.11 20.51
CA LYS A 190 -22.02 -8.78 19.22
C LYS A 190 -23.39 -9.44 19.06
N THR A 191 -24.20 -8.81 18.21
CA THR A 191 -25.58 -9.23 17.93
C THR A 191 -25.79 -9.64 16.47
N ARG A 192 -24.71 -9.66 15.67
CA ARG A 192 -24.66 -10.02 14.26
C ARG A 192 -23.43 -10.89 13.99
N MET A 193 -23.27 -11.34 12.73
CA MET A 193 -22.10 -12.12 12.33
C MET A 193 -20.82 -11.31 12.54
N SER A 194 -20.76 -10.10 11.96
CA SER A 194 -19.70 -9.13 12.20
C SER A 194 -19.87 -8.42 13.55
N GLY A 195 -18.77 -8.16 14.24
CA GLY A 195 -18.73 -7.26 15.40
C GLY A 195 -18.58 -5.77 15.06
N LEU A 196 -18.48 -5.44 13.78
CA LEU A 196 -18.19 -4.09 13.27
C LEU A 196 -19.26 -3.59 12.30
N TRP A 197 -20.38 -4.29 12.17
CA TRP A 197 -21.46 -3.97 11.22
C TRP A 197 -22.10 -2.58 11.39
N SER A 198 -21.81 -1.88 12.48
CA SER A 198 -22.26 -0.51 12.74
C SER A 198 -21.24 0.24 13.59
N GLU A 199 -21.13 1.55 13.36
CA GLU A 199 -20.32 2.45 14.19
C GLU A 199 -20.75 2.49 15.67
N ARG A 200 -21.97 2.04 15.96
CA ARG A 200 -22.53 1.96 17.32
C ARG A 200 -22.10 0.70 18.09
N GLU A 201 -21.46 -0.26 17.42
CA GLU A 201 -21.03 -1.48 18.09
C GLU A 201 -19.91 -1.17 19.11
N PRO A 202 -19.91 -1.82 20.30
CA PRO A 202 -18.92 -1.55 21.34
C PRO A 202 -17.47 -1.72 20.89
N LEU A 203 -17.19 -2.73 20.06
CA LEU A 203 -15.87 -2.95 19.49
C LEU A 203 -15.47 -1.79 18.59
N HIS A 204 -16.34 -1.37 17.66
CA HIS A 204 -16.07 -0.24 16.76
C HIS A 204 -15.75 1.03 17.55
N ALA A 205 -16.60 1.38 18.52
CA ALA A 205 -16.40 2.55 19.36
C ALA A 205 -15.06 2.51 20.12
N TYR A 206 -14.70 1.34 20.66
CA TYR A 206 -13.42 1.16 21.33
C TYR A 206 -12.22 1.34 20.38
N LEU A 207 -12.23 0.66 19.23
CA LEU A 207 -11.12 0.71 18.27
C LEU A 207 -10.85 2.14 17.79
N ARG A 208 -11.91 2.91 17.52
CA ARG A 208 -11.79 4.34 17.17
C ARG A 208 -11.26 5.17 18.32
N ALA A 209 -11.84 5.05 19.51
CA ALA A 209 -11.43 5.84 20.68
C ALA A 209 -9.99 5.56 21.13
N SER A 210 -9.52 4.32 20.96
CA SER A 210 -8.17 3.89 21.34
C SER A 210 -7.13 4.08 20.23
N GLY A 211 -7.53 4.60 19.06
CA GLY A 211 -6.63 4.84 17.93
C GLY A 211 -5.99 3.58 17.36
N LYS A 212 -6.63 2.40 17.50
CA LYS A 212 -6.14 1.14 16.95
C LYS A 212 -6.20 1.16 15.43
N GLN A 213 -5.12 0.72 14.81
CA GLN A 213 -4.91 0.77 13.36
C GLN A 213 -4.94 -0.63 12.74
N THR A 214 -4.33 -1.61 13.42
CA THR A 214 -4.15 -2.96 12.89
C THR A 214 -4.92 -3.98 13.72
N LEU A 215 -5.71 -4.81 13.04
CA LEU A 215 -6.55 -5.84 13.63
C LEU A 215 -6.08 -7.22 13.18
N LEU A 216 -5.68 -8.05 14.13
CA LEU A 216 -5.34 -9.46 13.93
C LEU A 216 -6.59 -10.30 14.21
N PHE A 217 -6.92 -11.25 13.34
CA PHE A 217 -8.15 -12.03 13.43
C PHE A 217 -7.89 -13.52 13.64
N ALA A 218 -8.57 -14.08 14.64
CA ALA A 218 -8.61 -15.50 14.97
C ALA A 218 -10.05 -15.92 15.33
N GLY A 219 -10.30 -17.23 15.41
CA GLY A 219 -11.56 -17.79 15.89
C GLY A 219 -12.44 -18.40 14.80
N VAL A 220 -13.75 -18.46 15.04
CA VAL A 220 -14.69 -19.22 14.20
C VAL A 220 -15.95 -18.42 13.84
N ASN A 221 -16.62 -18.69 12.72
CA ASN A 221 -16.16 -19.47 11.58
C ASN A 221 -15.40 -18.57 10.59
N THR A 222 -14.34 -19.10 9.96
CA THR A 222 -13.46 -18.36 9.03
C THR A 222 -14.24 -17.57 7.97
N ASP A 223 -15.13 -18.22 7.22
CA ASP A 223 -15.93 -17.66 6.12
C ASP A 223 -17.21 -16.90 6.58
N GLN A 224 -17.44 -16.80 7.88
CA GLN A 224 -18.69 -16.26 8.45
C GLN A 224 -18.43 -15.09 9.39
N CYS A 225 -18.37 -15.33 10.70
CA CYS A 225 -18.22 -14.26 11.69
C CYS A 225 -16.84 -13.61 11.61
N VAL A 226 -15.79 -14.40 11.33
CA VAL A 226 -14.43 -13.89 11.12
C VAL A 226 -14.40 -13.05 9.83
N PHE A 227 -14.70 -13.65 8.67
CA PHE A 227 -14.72 -12.93 7.39
C PHE A 227 -15.63 -11.71 7.39
N GLY A 228 -16.83 -11.81 7.97
CA GLY A 228 -17.75 -10.68 8.08
C GLY A 228 -17.16 -9.53 8.90
N THR A 229 -16.46 -9.83 10.00
CA THR A 229 -15.78 -8.81 10.80
C THR A 229 -14.58 -8.23 10.05
N VAL A 230 -13.81 -9.06 9.33
CA VAL A 230 -12.69 -8.60 8.47
C VAL A 230 -13.19 -7.70 7.35
N SER A 231 -14.28 -8.07 6.67
CA SER A 231 -14.84 -7.32 5.55
C SER A 231 -15.34 -5.94 5.99
N ASP A 232 -16.03 -5.86 7.14
CA ASP A 232 -16.41 -4.57 7.72
C ASP A 232 -15.17 -3.78 8.17
N ALA A 233 -14.20 -4.43 8.85
CA ALA A 233 -12.98 -3.77 9.28
C ALA A 233 -12.22 -3.12 8.12
N TYR A 234 -12.04 -3.87 7.03
CA TYR A 234 -11.47 -3.38 5.77
C TYR A 234 -12.25 -2.20 5.21
N SER A 235 -13.58 -2.30 5.16
CA SER A 235 -14.44 -1.23 4.62
C SER A 235 -14.37 0.06 5.45
N TYR A 236 -14.18 -0.08 6.77
CA TYR A 236 -13.94 1.04 7.67
C TYR A 236 -12.48 1.53 7.69
N GLY A 237 -11.58 0.89 6.95
CA GLY A 237 -10.19 1.32 6.76
C GLY A 237 -9.22 0.88 7.85
N TRP A 238 -9.49 -0.21 8.57
CA TRP A 238 -8.50 -0.85 9.43
C TRP A 238 -7.61 -1.81 8.65
N ASP A 239 -6.36 -1.91 9.09
CA ASP A 239 -5.43 -2.90 8.53
C ASP A 239 -5.83 -4.28 9.04
N CYS A 240 -6.11 -5.21 8.13
CA CYS A 240 -6.61 -6.52 8.47
C CYS A 240 -5.55 -7.60 8.26
N ILE A 241 -5.34 -8.44 9.29
CA ILE A 241 -4.44 -9.58 9.22
C ILE A 241 -5.16 -10.81 9.75
N LEU A 242 -5.33 -11.85 8.92
CA LEU A 242 -5.90 -13.12 9.33
C LEU A 242 -4.79 -14.09 9.74
N LEU A 243 -5.01 -14.79 10.85
CA LEU A 243 -4.14 -15.88 11.31
C LEU A 243 -4.77 -17.22 10.89
N ARG A 244 -4.38 -17.76 9.73
CA ARG A 244 -5.13 -18.84 9.03
C ARG A 244 -5.35 -20.09 9.88
N ASP A 245 -4.32 -20.55 10.56
CA ASP A 245 -4.33 -21.73 11.44
C ASP A 245 -4.91 -21.43 12.83
N CYS A 246 -5.18 -20.17 13.15
CA CYS A 246 -5.93 -19.73 14.31
C CYS A 246 -7.42 -19.53 13.99
N THR A 247 -7.87 -19.94 12.81
CA THR A 247 -9.28 -19.91 12.41
C THR A 247 -9.74 -21.27 11.92
N GLY A 248 -11.05 -21.50 11.95
CA GLY A 248 -11.63 -22.71 11.39
C GLY A 248 -13.09 -22.56 10.99
N THR A 249 -13.50 -23.30 9.96
CA THR A 249 -14.93 -23.39 9.58
C THR A 249 -15.38 -24.83 9.32
N MET A 250 -16.69 -25.03 9.40
CA MET A 250 -17.35 -26.30 9.03
C MET A 250 -18.20 -26.15 7.76
N THR A 251 -18.17 -24.99 7.09
CA THR A 251 -19.00 -24.77 5.87
C THR A 251 -18.64 -25.78 4.77
N GLY A 252 -17.38 -26.24 4.72
CA GLY A 252 -16.87 -27.12 3.67
C GLY A 252 -16.78 -26.42 2.31
N ARG A 253 -16.68 -27.20 1.23
CA ARG A 253 -16.71 -26.69 -0.17
C ARG A 253 -15.61 -25.66 -0.51
N GLY A 254 -14.45 -25.75 0.14
CA GLY A 254 -13.36 -24.79 -0.08
C GLY A 254 -13.61 -23.41 0.56
N ALA A 255 -14.56 -23.30 1.51
CA ALA A 255 -14.95 -22.02 2.08
C ALA A 255 -13.82 -21.37 2.89
N GLN A 256 -12.97 -22.16 3.56
CA GLN A 256 -11.83 -21.64 4.30
C GLN A 256 -10.82 -21.02 3.33
N GLU A 257 -10.41 -21.79 2.32
CA GLU A 257 -9.45 -21.40 1.30
C GLU A 257 -9.93 -20.19 0.51
N LEU A 258 -11.23 -20.13 0.18
CA LEU A 258 -11.81 -18.97 -0.49
C LEU A 258 -11.78 -17.72 0.39
N ALA A 259 -12.12 -17.83 1.68
CA ALA A 259 -12.09 -16.71 2.60
C ALA A 259 -10.65 -16.19 2.79
N GLU A 260 -9.69 -17.10 2.99
CA GLU A 260 -8.27 -16.79 3.10
C GLU A 260 -7.75 -16.11 1.83
N TYR A 261 -8.07 -16.65 0.64
CA TYR A 261 -7.71 -16.06 -0.64
C TYR A 261 -8.30 -14.64 -0.82
N GLN A 262 -9.57 -14.45 -0.51
CA GLN A 262 -10.18 -13.12 -0.63
C GLN A 262 -9.53 -12.10 0.30
N ILE A 263 -9.17 -12.52 1.51
CA ILE A 263 -8.51 -11.64 2.47
C ILE A 263 -7.09 -11.30 1.98
N SER A 264 -6.28 -12.29 1.59
CA SER A 264 -4.89 -12.08 1.17
C SER A 264 -4.77 -11.26 -0.11
N ARG A 265 -5.74 -11.37 -1.02
CA ARG A 265 -5.69 -10.67 -2.31
C ARG A 265 -6.29 -9.27 -2.27
N ASN A 266 -7.30 -9.04 -1.43
CA ASN A 266 -8.13 -7.84 -1.57
C ASN A 266 -8.33 -7.03 -0.27
N MET A 267 -8.21 -7.65 0.91
CA MET A 267 -8.64 -7.00 2.16
C MET A 267 -7.52 -6.76 3.17
N GLY A 268 -6.38 -7.45 3.03
CA GLY A 268 -5.26 -7.34 3.94
C GLY A 268 -4.27 -8.48 3.76
N PHE A 269 -3.80 -9.04 4.87
CA PHE A 269 -2.73 -10.03 4.88
C PHE A 269 -3.20 -11.34 5.55
N VAL A 270 -2.58 -12.45 5.16
CA VAL A 270 -2.82 -13.76 5.78
C VAL A 270 -1.46 -14.36 6.15
N ILE A 271 -1.33 -14.77 7.41
CA ILE A 271 -0.16 -15.50 7.91
C ILE A 271 -0.63 -16.64 8.84
N ASP A 272 0.27 -17.53 9.25
CA ASP A 272 0.00 -18.52 10.30
C ASP A 272 0.60 -18.09 11.65
N SER A 273 0.23 -18.85 12.69
CA SER A 273 0.68 -18.63 14.06
C SER A 273 2.19 -18.75 14.20
N ASP A 274 2.84 -19.63 13.43
CA ASP A 274 4.29 -19.82 13.48
C ASP A 274 5.03 -18.58 12.93
N ALA A 275 4.59 -18.03 11.79
CA ALA A 275 5.11 -16.77 11.26
C ALA A 275 4.86 -15.60 12.22
N PHE A 276 3.68 -15.54 12.85
CA PHE A 276 3.36 -14.51 13.83
C PHE A 276 4.25 -14.60 15.09
N CYS A 277 4.40 -15.79 15.66
CA CYS A 277 5.18 -16.02 16.87
C CYS A 277 6.70 -15.87 16.63
N SER A 278 7.16 -16.11 15.40
CA SER A 278 8.56 -15.97 15.01
C SER A 278 8.93 -14.56 14.55
N ALA A 279 7.96 -13.62 14.55
CA ALA A 279 8.16 -12.26 14.07
C ALA A 279 9.29 -11.55 14.81
N ARG A 280 10.20 -10.92 14.04
CA ARG A 280 11.30 -10.15 14.61
C ARG A 280 10.79 -8.82 15.11
N VAL A 281 11.19 -8.44 16.32
CA VAL A 281 10.89 -7.12 16.89
C VAL A 281 12.09 -6.19 16.67
N ILE A 282 11.83 -5.02 16.09
CA ILE A 282 12.84 -3.97 15.89
C ILE A 282 12.47 -2.77 16.76
N ASP A 283 13.39 -2.36 17.64
CA ASP A 283 13.28 -1.15 18.46
C ASP A 283 14.33 -0.11 18.01
N SER A 284 13.91 0.91 17.27
CA SER A 284 14.80 1.98 16.79
C SER A 284 15.42 2.80 17.93
N ALA A 285 14.75 2.87 19.09
CA ALA A 285 15.24 3.57 20.27
C ALA A 285 16.48 2.89 20.91
N LYS A 286 16.61 1.56 20.82
CA LYS A 286 17.75 0.82 21.39
C LYS A 286 19.02 0.95 20.54
N GLN A 287 18.91 1.23 19.24
CA GLN A 287 20.05 1.43 18.36
C GLN A 287 20.76 2.79 18.56
N ARG A 288 20.08 3.79 19.14
CA ARG A 288 20.68 5.12 19.43
C ARG A 288 21.59 5.15 20.67
N VAL A 289 21.60 4.11 21.51
CA VAL A 289 22.35 4.11 22.79
C VAL A 289 23.77 3.52 22.66
N HIS A 290 24.14 3.00 21.48
CA HIS A 290 25.48 2.42 21.25
C HIS A 290 26.43 3.23 20.35
N SER A 291 26.05 4.46 19.97
CA SER A 291 26.99 5.41 19.37
C SER A 291 27.58 6.35 20.43
N GLN A 292 28.65 5.91 21.10
CA GLN A 292 29.53 6.85 21.83
C GLN A 292 30.32 7.72 20.84
N PRO A 293 30.60 8.99 21.17
CA PRO A 293 31.34 9.89 20.30
C PRO A 293 32.84 9.54 20.34
N SER A 294 33.38 8.96 19.28
CA SER A 294 34.82 8.78 19.14
C SER A 294 35.47 10.06 18.59
N LYS A 295 36.58 10.42 19.22
CA LYS A 295 37.34 11.66 19.02
C LYS A 295 37.85 11.79 17.60
N SER A 296 37.82 13.03 17.11
CA SER A 296 38.50 13.52 15.92
C SER A 296 39.95 13.02 15.83
N HIS A 297 40.23 12.23 14.80
CA HIS A 297 41.57 12.15 14.20
C HIS A 297 41.43 12.54 12.74
N CYS A 298 42.02 13.69 12.43
CA CYS A 298 42.24 14.17 11.09
C CYS A 298 43.12 13.15 10.36
N CYS A 299 42.56 12.47 9.36
CA CYS A 299 43.34 11.79 8.34
C CYS A 299 42.71 12.16 7.00
N SER A 300 43.41 13.04 6.29
CA SER A 300 43.14 13.44 4.93
C SER A 300 43.27 12.25 3.99
N THR A 301 42.15 11.76 3.46
CA THR A 301 42.12 11.02 2.20
C THR A 301 40.89 11.46 1.43
N ALA A 302 41.11 11.93 0.20
CA ALA A 302 40.14 12.50 -0.72
C ALA A 302 38.88 11.61 -0.92
N PRO A 303 37.71 12.21 -1.23
CA PRO A 303 36.53 11.44 -1.60
C PRO A 303 36.78 10.74 -2.94
N ARG A 304 36.44 9.45 -3.01
CA ARG A 304 36.19 8.79 -4.30
C ARG A 304 34.89 9.37 -4.85
N THR A 305 35.02 10.13 -5.90
CA THR A 305 33.96 10.56 -6.82
C THR A 305 33.43 9.37 -7.60
N SER A 306 32.17 8.97 -7.36
CA SER A 306 31.27 8.34 -8.35
C SER A 306 29.98 7.86 -7.67
N SER A 307 28.89 8.65 -7.78
CA SER A 307 27.48 8.18 -7.82
C SER A 307 26.44 9.32 -7.58
N MET A 308 26.79 10.60 -7.68
CA MET A 308 25.80 11.70 -7.57
C MET A 308 25.07 12.02 -8.90
N SER A 309 25.27 11.25 -9.97
CA SER A 309 24.89 11.62 -11.34
C SER A 309 23.67 10.88 -11.93
N GLU A 310 22.92 10.07 -11.16
CA GLU A 310 21.83 9.24 -11.73
C GLU A 310 20.41 9.78 -11.52
N GLN A 311 20.19 10.77 -10.63
CA GLN A 311 18.85 11.23 -10.22
C GLN A 311 18.50 12.62 -10.78
N VAL A 312 17.56 12.67 -11.73
CA VAL A 312 17.09 13.91 -12.41
C VAL A 312 16.41 14.89 -11.45
N ILE A 313 15.48 14.40 -10.63
CA ILE A 313 14.75 15.21 -9.65
C ILE A 313 14.54 14.43 -8.36
N ASP A 314 14.41 15.16 -7.25
CA ASP A 314 14.04 14.57 -5.96
C ASP A 314 12.65 13.93 -6.03
N ASP A 315 12.44 12.90 -5.23
CA ASP A 315 11.16 12.20 -5.16
C ASP A 315 10.04 13.16 -4.75
N PHE A 316 8.90 13.08 -5.45
CA PHE A 316 7.72 13.89 -5.17
C PHE A 316 6.45 13.06 -5.34
N LEU A 317 5.36 13.49 -4.69
CA LEU A 317 4.04 12.87 -4.83
C LEU A 317 3.32 13.50 -6.04
N PRO A 318 3.03 12.75 -7.12
CA PRO A 318 2.30 13.29 -8.25
C PRO A 318 0.87 13.64 -7.83
N SER A 319 0.44 14.86 -8.11
CA SER A 319 -0.94 15.33 -7.89
C SER A 319 -1.74 15.43 -9.18
N LEU A 320 -1.10 15.26 -10.34
CA LEU A 320 -1.71 15.28 -11.66
C LEU A 320 -1.18 14.13 -12.53
N ARG A 321 -1.98 13.70 -13.50
CA ARG A 321 -1.57 12.74 -14.54
C ARG A 321 -1.22 13.48 -15.83
N LEU A 322 -0.06 13.13 -16.41
CA LEU A 322 0.48 13.72 -17.63
C LEU A 322 0.31 12.78 -18.83
N SER A 323 -0.47 13.20 -19.82
CA SER A 323 -0.61 12.53 -21.12
C SER A 323 0.14 13.30 -22.21
N ILE A 324 0.93 12.56 -22.99
CA ILE A 324 1.83 13.10 -24.03
C ILE A 324 1.61 12.29 -25.29
N THR A 325 1.24 12.96 -26.38
CA THR A 325 0.89 12.30 -27.65
C THR A 325 1.53 13.01 -28.83
N TRP A 326 2.19 12.22 -29.67
CA TRP A 326 2.68 12.57 -31.01
C TRP A 326 1.74 11.97 -32.07
N PRO A 327 1.81 12.39 -33.35
CA PRO A 327 0.97 11.84 -34.42
C PRO A 327 1.03 10.31 -34.52
N ASN A 328 2.20 9.72 -34.33
CA ASN A 328 2.45 8.28 -34.47
C ASN A 328 2.88 7.60 -33.17
N GLY A 329 2.92 8.32 -32.05
CA GLY A 329 3.47 7.83 -30.79
C GLY A 329 2.71 8.36 -29.58
N THR A 330 2.68 7.60 -28.50
CA THR A 330 2.13 8.06 -27.22
C THR A 330 3.07 7.65 -26.11
N ALA A 331 3.40 8.58 -25.22
CA ALA A 331 4.22 8.26 -24.06
C ALA A 331 3.42 7.37 -23.10
N GLN A 332 3.91 6.17 -22.90
CA GLN A 332 3.55 5.32 -21.79
C GLN A 332 4.79 5.20 -20.92
N LEU A 333 4.62 5.07 -19.60
CA LEU A 333 5.74 5.14 -18.68
C LEU A 333 6.83 4.11 -19.06
N GLY A 334 7.96 4.59 -19.59
CA GLY A 334 9.10 3.76 -20.00
C GLY A 334 8.96 3.01 -21.31
N ASN A 335 7.98 3.31 -22.16
CA ASN A 335 7.95 2.74 -23.52
C ASN A 335 9.08 3.32 -24.39
N THR A 336 9.47 2.59 -25.43
CA THR A 336 10.44 3.08 -26.44
C THR A 336 9.67 3.63 -27.64
N ILE A 337 10.03 4.82 -28.11
CA ILE A 337 9.50 5.45 -29.32
C ILE A 337 10.67 5.80 -30.24
N GLU A 338 10.54 5.51 -31.53
CA GLU A 338 11.57 5.77 -32.52
C GLU A 338 11.79 7.28 -32.70
N PRO A 339 13.03 7.75 -32.93
CA PRO A 339 13.31 9.17 -33.11
C PRO A 339 12.43 9.86 -34.16
N ASP A 340 12.11 9.16 -35.25
CA ASP A 340 11.30 9.68 -36.35
C ASP A 340 9.86 10.03 -35.93
N ASP A 341 9.32 9.35 -34.93
CA ASP A 341 7.98 9.61 -34.39
C ASP A 341 7.95 10.74 -33.34
N LEU A 342 9.13 11.29 -32.99
CA LEU A 342 9.31 12.30 -31.94
C LEU A 342 9.69 13.68 -32.48
N GLN A 343 9.74 13.84 -33.82
CA GLN A 343 10.22 15.06 -34.48
C GLN A 343 9.31 16.26 -34.25
N ASP A 344 8.00 16.05 -34.21
CA ASP A 344 7.03 17.10 -33.91
C ASP A 344 6.89 17.33 -32.39
N GLN A 345 6.55 18.57 -32.01
CA GLN A 345 6.22 18.87 -30.62
C GLN A 345 4.97 18.09 -30.20
N PRO A 346 4.98 17.39 -29.04
CA PRO A 346 3.83 16.61 -28.61
C PRO A 346 2.67 17.49 -28.12
N THR A 347 1.46 16.93 -28.20
CA THR A 347 0.32 17.43 -27.45
C THR A 347 0.42 17.00 -25.99
N ILE A 348 0.22 17.96 -25.08
CA ILE A 348 0.27 17.75 -23.63
C ILE A 348 -1.11 17.95 -23.02
N VAL A 349 -1.55 16.98 -22.23
CA VAL A 349 -2.80 17.04 -21.48
C VAL A 349 -2.54 16.70 -20.02
N LEU A 350 -2.99 17.57 -19.12
CA LEU A 350 -2.95 17.34 -17.67
C LEU A 350 -4.34 16.95 -17.17
N HIS A 351 -4.39 15.89 -16.37
CA HIS A 351 -5.63 15.40 -15.76
C HIS A 351 -5.53 15.48 -14.23
N ASP A 352 -6.61 15.95 -13.60
CA ASP A 352 -6.77 15.95 -12.14
C ASP A 352 -7.70 14.80 -11.73
N ASP A 353 -7.10 13.64 -11.47
CA ASP A 353 -7.84 12.43 -11.10
C ASP A 353 -8.37 12.49 -9.64
N THR A 354 -8.09 13.57 -8.90
CA THR A 354 -8.53 13.73 -7.50
C THR A 354 -9.89 14.41 -7.33
N SER A 355 -10.47 14.93 -8.42
CA SER A 355 -11.73 15.67 -8.40
C SER A 355 -12.75 15.11 -9.42
N PRO A 356 -13.37 13.95 -9.16
CA PRO A 356 -14.36 13.34 -10.05
C PRO A 356 -15.64 14.19 -10.23
N ASP A 357 -15.85 15.25 -9.46
CA ASP A 357 -17.01 16.15 -9.62
C ASP A 357 -16.70 17.41 -10.46
N GLY A 358 -15.47 17.55 -10.99
CA GLY A 358 -15.01 18.74 -11.74
C GLY A 358 -14.99 20.06 -10.93
N LYS A 359 -15.40 20.05 -9.66
CA LYS A 359 -15.54 21.25 -8.82
C LYS A 359 -14.22 21.83 -8.32
N HIS A 360 -13.13 21.06 -8.31
CA HIS A 360 -11.80 21.54 -7.89
C HIS A 360 -10.87 21.90 -9.06
N SER A 361 -11.26 21.65 -10.32
CA SER A 361 -10.45 21.86 -11.52
C SER A 361 -10.16 23.34 -11.87
N SER A 362 -10.73 24.30 -11.13
CA SER A 362 -10.61 25.74 -11.43
C SER A 362 -9.63 26.50 -10.53
N SER A 363 -8.48 25.90 -10.19
CA SER A 363 -7.44 26.64 -9.45
C SER A 363 -6.89 27.85 -10.24
N GLY A 364 -7.18 27.95 -11.55
CA GLY A 364 -6.70 29.04 -12.42
C GLY A 364 -5.16 29.10 -12.49
N MET A 365 -4.49 28.04 -12.03
CA MET A 365 -3.04 27.93 -11.96
C MET A 365 -2.50 27.47 -13.30
N SER A 366 -1.44 28.12 -13.76
CA SER A 366 -0.67 27.68 -14.92
C SER A 366 0.46 26.76 -14.50
N TYR A 367 0.62 25.65 -15.20
CA TYR A 367 1.71 24.69 -15.00
C TYR A 367 2.82 24.89 -16.04
N VAL A 368 3.99 24.35 -15.73
CA VAL A 368 5.18 24.37 -16.58
C VAL A 368 5.55 22.93 -16.90
N VAL A 369 5.74 22.61 -18.18
CA VAL A 369 6.25 21.30 -18.62
C VAL A 369 7.69 21.44 -19.09
N THR A 370 8.52 20.47 -18.76
CA THR A 370 9.91 20.40 -19.21
C THR A 370 10.24 19.04 -19.78
N LEU A 371 11.14 18.98 -20.76
CA LEU A 371 11.76 17.76 -21.27
C LEU A 371 13.27 17.79 -21.04
N THR A 372 13.82 16.77 -20.39
CA THR A 372 15.25 16.64 -20.07
C THR A 372 15.80 15.27 -20.49
N ASP A 373 17.04 15.25 -20.96
CA ASP A 373 17.81 14.03 -21.29
C ASP A 373 18.99 13.89 -20.32
N PRO A 374 18.92 12.97 -19.34
CA PRO A 374 20.01 12.71 -18.41
C PRO A 374 21.10 11.79 -18.97
N ASP A 375 20.93 11.24 -20.16
CA ASP A 375 21.83 10.27 -20.77
C ASP A 375 22.69 10.92 -21.87
N ALA A 376 22.59 12.23 -22.12
CA ALA A 376 23.39 12.91 -23.14
C ALA A 376 24.88 13.01 -22.75
N PRO A 377 25.85 12.81 -23.69
CA PRO A 377 25.66 12.36 -25.07
C PRO A 377 25.50 10.84 -25.21
N SER A 378 25.85 10.08 -24.19
CA SER A 378 25.69 8.62 -24.12
C SER A 378 25.43 8.21 -22.69
N ARG A 379 24.56 7.21 -22.51
CA ARG A 379 24.21 6.68 -21.20
C ARG A 379 25.42 6.18 -20.40
N ASP A 380 26.40 5.59 -21.08
CA ASP A 380 27.62 5.06 -20.45
C ASP A 380 28.58 6.18 -20.00
N ASN A 381 28.49 7.36 -20.63
CA ASN A 381 29.32 8.51 -20.30
C ASN A 381 28.53 9.83 -20.50
N PRO A 382 27.64 10.17 -19.56
CA PRO A 382 26.66 11.24 -19.74
C PRO A 382 27.25 12.63 -19.41
N GLU A 383 28.34 13.00 -20.08
CA GLU A 383 29.07 14.26 -19.86
C GLU A 383 28.24 15.53 -20.14
N TRP A 384 27.14 15.44 -20.86
CA TRP A 384 26.26 16.59 -21.15
C TRP A 384 25.01 16.61 -20.27
N SER A 385 24.92 15.66 -19.34
CA SER A 385 23.78 15.51 -18.45
C SER A 385 23.69 16.64 -17.43
N GLU A 386 22.54 17.28 -17.23
CA GLU A 386 21.29 17.06 -17.97
C GLU A 386 21.18 17.97 -19.20
N MET A 387 20.65 17.45 -20.31
CA MET A 387 20.40 18.24 -21.52
C MET A 387 18.94 18.73 -21.59
N CYS A 388 18.72 20.05 -21.67
CA CYS A 388 17.40 20.65 -21.76
C CYS A 388 16.83 20.57 -23.19
N HIS A 389 15.80 19.76 -23.37
CA HIS A 389 15.12 19.56 -24.66
C HIS A 389 13.93 20.50 -24.86
N TRP A 390 13.18 20.83 -23.81
CA TRP A 390 12.00 21.69 -23.94
C TRP A 390 11.59 22.32 -22.60
N ILE A 391 11.09 23.55 -22.65
CA ILE A 391 10.41 24.21 -21.53
C ILE A 391 9.22 24.97 -22.10
N ALA A 392 8.01 24.55 -21.74
CA ALA A 392 6.78 25.24 -22.08
C ALA A 392 6.00 25.61 -20.82
N SER A 393 5.37 26.78 -20.87
CA SER A 393 4.54 27.33 -19.80
C SER A 393 3.10 27.49 -20.27
N ASN A 394 2.23 27.92 -19.35
CA ASN A 394 0.80 28.11 -19.60
C ASN A 394 0.05 26.82 -19.90
N VAL A 395 0.53 25.68 -19.36
CA VAL A 395 -0.19 24.41 -19.42
C VAL A 395 -1.34 24.47 -18.41
N THR A 396 -2.55 24.10 -18.83
CA THR A 396 -3.73 24.05 -17.97
C THR A 396 -4.29 22.63 -17.88
N ILE A 397 -5.02 22.35 -16.81
CA ILE A 397 -5.74 21.07 -16.64
C ILE A 397 -6.86 21.02 -17.68
N ALA A 398 -7.04 19.85 -18.32
CA ALA A 398 -8.14 19.66 -19.26
C ALA A 398 -9.50 19.74 -18.53
N PRO A 399 -10.50 20.44 -19.10
CA PRO A 399 -11.85 20.37 -18.58
C PRO A 399 -12.42 18.96 -18.81
N ASP A 400 -12.77 18.25 -17.74
CA ASP A 400 -13.36 16.92 -17.84
C ASP A 400 -14.77 16.98 -18.47
N THR A 401 -14.96 16.30 -19.59
CA THR A 401 -16.29 15.94 -20.11
C THR A 401 -16.65 14.55 -19.61
N PHE A 402 -17.53 14.46 -18.60
CA PHE A 402 -18.08 13.18 -18.16
C PHE A 402 -18.98 12.58 -19.24
N SER A 403 -18.71 11.34 -19.65
CA SER A 403 -19.70 10.48 -20.30
C SER A 403 -19.94 9.25 -19.42
N ILE A 404 -21.15 9.12 -18.88
CA ILE A 404 -21.57 8.02 -18.00
C ILE A 404 -22.14 6.90 -18.87
N MET A 405 -21.34 6.34 -19.78
CA MET A 405 -21.66 5.07 -20.47
C MET A 405 -20.35 4.36 -20.85
N PRO A 406 -20.27 3.01 -20.73
CA PRO A 406 -19.14 2.26 -21.27
C PRO A 406 -19.35 2.12 -22.79
N GLU A 407 -18.81 3.04 -23.58
CA GLU A 407 -18.95 3.00 -25.04
C GLU A 407 -17.74 2.32 -25.71
N PHE A 408 -18.02 1.13 -26.26
CA PHE A 408 -17.31 0.61 -27.42
C PHE A 408 -17.71 1.45 -28.64
N GLY A 409 -16.89 2.44 -29.01
CA GLY A 409 -17.06 3.26 -30.21
C GLY A 409 -15.92 4.27 -30.38
N PRO A 410 -15.59 4.72 -31.60
CA PRO A 410 -14.53 5.69 -31.82
C PRO A 410 -14.97 7.05 -31.26
N VAL A 411 -14.21 7.57 -30.29
CA VAL A 411 -14.40 8.89 -29.70
C VAL A 411 -14.04 9.94 -30.75
N GLU A 412 -15.03 10.75 -31.15
CA GLU A 412 -14.77 11.97 -31.93
C GLU A 412 -13.98 12.95 -31.06
N GLN A 413 -12.83 13.41 -31.58
CA GLN A 413 -12.03 14.46 -30.97
C GLN A 413 -12.83 15.74 -30.93
N SER A 414 -13.41 16.08 -29.77
CA SER A 414 -13.85 17.45 -29.56
C SER A 414 -12.62 18.33 -29.43
N GLU A 415 -12.41 19.24 -30.39
CA GLU A 415 -11.40 20.28 -30.36
C GLU A 415 -11.60 21.15 -29.11
N SER A 416 -10.95 20.77 -28.01
CA SER A 416 -10.80 21.64 -26.85
C SER A 416 -9.70 22.64 -27.18
N THR A 417 -10.05 23.92 -27.19
CA THR A 417 -9.13 25.04 -27.37
C THR A 417 -8.05 25.02 -26.28
N ALA A 418 -6.95 24.33 -26.54
CA ALA A 418 -5.74 24.43 -25.73
C ALA A 418 -5.29 25.89 -25.75
N ALA A 419 -5.20 26.52 -24.58
CA ALA A 419 -4.47 27.77 -24.48
C ALA A 419 -3.08 27.53 -25.09
N ALA A 420 -2.68 28.34 -26.07
CA ALA A 420 -1.43 28.14 -26.78
C ALA A 420 -0.27 28.08 -25.77
N LEU A 421 0.44 26.95 -25.77
CA LEU A 421 1.63 26.76 -24.95
C LEU A 421 2.62 27.88 -25.26
N GLN A 422 3.22 28.44 -24.21
CA GLN A 422 4.24 29.47 -24.38
C GLN A 422 5.61 28.84 -24.10
N ASP A 423 6.38 28.64 -25.17
CA ASP A 423 7.74 28.13 -25.09
C ASP A 423 8.68 29.16 -24.43
N VAL A 424 9.34 28.73 -23.36
CA VAL A 424 10.50 29.40 -22.76
C VAL A 424 11.78 28.89 -23.42
N MET A 425 11.83 27.59 -23.69
CA MET A 425 12.86 26.94 -24.48
C MET A 425 12.20 26.05 -25.52
N GLU A 426 12.44 26.32 -26.80
CA GLU A 426 11.81 25.62 -27.94
C GLU A 426 12.05 24.11 -27.88
N TYR A 427 11.08 23.35 -28.37
CA TYR A 427 11.16 21.89 -28.43
C TYR A 427 12.33 21.44 -29.32
N LYS A 428 13.27 20.70 -28.74
CA LYS A 428 14.30 19.96 -29.46
C LYS A 428 13.92 18.48 -29.43
N PRO A 429 13.70 17.83 -30.57
CA PRO A 429 13.25 16.45 -30.59
C PRO A 429 14.30 15.51 -29.97
N PRO A 430 13.86 14.45 -29.28
CA PRO A 430 14.67 13.29 -28.95
C PRO A 430 15.43 12.75 -30.18
N GLY A 431 16.72 12.53 -30.03
CA GLY A 431 17.61 12.14 -31.12
C GLY A 431 18.93 11.63 -30.58
N PRO A 432 18.95 10.45 -29.93
CA PRO A 432 20.18 9.87 -29.40
C PRO A 432 21.20 9.65 -30.53
N PRO A 433 22.51 9.92 -30.29
CA PRO A 433 23.53 9.66 -31.29
C PRO A 433 23.64 8.16 -31.66
N PRO A 434 24.22 7.82 -32.82
CA PRO A 434 24.51 6.43 -33.17
C PRO A 434 25.43 5.76 -32.14
N LYS A 435 25.18 4.49 -31.84
CA LYS A 435 26.00 3.64 -30.94
C LYS A 435 26.08 4.10 -29.48
N THR A 436 25.08 4.85 -29.00
CA THR A 436 24.97 5.27 -27.59
C THR A 436 23.87 4.54 -26.82
N GLY A 437 23.17 3.61 -27.46
CA GLY A 437 22.05 2.88 -26.89
C GLY A 437 20.82 3.75 -26.64
N LYS A 438 19.97 3.29 -25.73
CA LYS A 438 18.75 3.98 -25.31
C LYS A 438 19.04 5.19 -24.42
N HIS A 439 18.51 6.34 -24.81
CA HIS A 439 18.44 7.54 -23.97
C HIS A 439 17.06 7.69 -23.34
N ARG A 440 17.02 8.19 -22.10
CA ARG A 440 15.81 8.58 -21.39
C ARG A 440 15.44 10.01 -21.76
N TYR A 441 14.17 10.22 -22.06
CA TYR A 441 13.60 11.55 -22.23
C TYR A 441 12.50 11.74 -21.19
N VAL A 442 12.81 12.55 -20.18
CA VAL A 442 11.98 12.71 -18.98
C VAL A 442 11.17 13.99 -19.09
N PHE A 443 9.85 13.85 -19.05
CA PHE A 443 8.92 14.95 -18.93
C PHE A 443 8.57 15.19 -17.47
N LEU A 444 8.71 16.44 -17.01
CA LEU A 444 8.30 16.87 -15.68
C LEU A 444 7.31 18.02 -15.80
N VAL A 445 6.32 18.04 -14.91
CA VAL A 445 5.35 19.13 -14.79
C VAL A 445 5.52 19.76 -13.43
N PHE A 446 5.55 21.08 -13.40
CA PHE A 446 5.75 21.88 -12.20
C PHE A 446 4.58 22.83 -11.95
N ALA A 447 4.29 23.03 -10.67
CA ALA A 447 3.42 24.07 -10.16
C ALA A 447 4.25 25.16 -9.45
N PRO A 448 3.79 26.43 -9.43
CA PRO A 448 4.43 27.46 -8.62
C PRO A 448 4.31 27.15 -7.12
N LYS A 449 5.45 27.13 -6.42
CA LYS A 449 5.54 26.81 -4.99
C LYS A 449 4.69 27.71 -4.09
N ASN A 450 4.46 28.95 -4.52
CA ASN A 450 3.65 29.94 -3.80
C ASN A 450 2.16 29.89 -4.15
N GLY A 451 1.74 28.99 -5.05
CA GLY A 451 0.37 28.85 -5.50
C GLY A 451 -0.18 30.03 -6.32
N THR A 452 0.67 30.85 -6.95
CA THR A 452 0.22 31.98 -7.76
C THR A 452 -0.56 31.53 -9.00
N THR A 453 -1.58 32.32 -9.36
CA THR A 453 -2.34 32.21 -10.62
C THR A 453 -1.95 33.28 -11.63
N LYS A 454 -1.01 34.16 -11.27
CA LYS A 454 -0.43 35.17 -12.18
C LYS A 454 0.54 34.49 -13.17
N PRO A 455 0.73 35.06 -14.38
CA PRO A 455 1.73 34.58 -15.32
C PRO A 455 3.10 34.42 -14.67
N LEU A 456 3.74 33.28 -14.95
CA LEU A 456 5.06 32.95 -14.43
C LEU A 456 6.14 33.66 -15.25
N HIS A 457 7.10 34.29 -14.58
CA HIS A 457 8.28 34.89 -15.20
C HIS A 457 9.46 33.94 -15.07
N LEU A 458 9.54 32.98 -15.98
CA LEU A 458 10.54 31.91 -15.96
C LEU A 458 11.87 32.37 -16.58
N SER A 459 12.99 31.98 -15.99
CA SER A 459 14.31 32.17 -16.60
C SER A 459 14.53 31.19 -17.75
N LYS A 460 15.03 31.67 -18.89
CA LYS A 460 15.47 30.81 -19.98
C LYS A 460 16.92 30.34 -19.72
N PRO A 461 17.21 29.03 -19.73
CA PRO A 461 18.59 28.54 -19.71
C PRO A 461 19.45 29.20 -20.80
N GLU A 462 20.70 29.57 -20.46
CA GLU A 462 21.63 30.18 -21.43
C GLU A 462 22.05 29.19 -22.52
N ASP A 463 22.11 27.90 -22.16
CA ASP A 463 22.39 26.78 -23.06
C ASP A 463 21.53 25.56 -22.68
N ARG A 464 21.44 24.57 -23.58
CA ARG A 464 20.75 23.30 -23.33
C ARG A 464 21.58 22.37 -22.48
N GLN A 465 22.90 22.33 -22.68
CA GLN A 465 23.79 21.46 -21.93
C GLN A 465 23.85 21.90 -20.46
N HIS A 466 23.73 20.93 -19.53
CA HIS A 466 23.64 21.16 -18.09
C HIS A 466 22.58 22.20 -17.69
N TRP A 467 21.52 22.35 -18.49
CA TRP A 467 20.51 23.39 -18.31
C TRP A 467 21.08 24.82 -18.21
N GLY A 468 22.23 25.07 -18.87
CA GLY A 468 22.89 26.39 -18.88
C GLY A 468 23.58 26.77 -17.57
N THR A 469 23.69 25.85 -16.60
CA THR A 469 24.34 26.09 -15.31
C THR A 469 25.87 26.16 -15.40
N GLY A 470 26.44 25.63 -16.48
CA GLY A 470 27.88 25.54 -16.71
C GLY A 470 28.62 24.59 -15.76
N LYS A 471 27.90 23.75 -14.99
CA LYS A 471 28.45 22.79 -14.04
C LYS A 471 27.97 21.38 -14.37
N GLU A 472 28.88 20.42 -14.32
CA GLU A 472 28.57 19.00 -14.41
C GLU A 472 27.62 18.60 -13.26
N GLY A 473 26.47 17.98 -13.60
CA GLY A 473 25.40 17.64 -12.66
C GLY A 473 24.35 18.73 -12.42
N GLY A 474 24.48 19.91 -13.06
CA GLY A 474 23.41 20.90 -13.10
C GLY A 474 22.28 20.47 -14.04
N GLY A 475 21.03 20.71 -13.65
CA GLY A 475 19.89 20.13 -14.36
C GLY A 475 18.54 20.76 -14.01
N VAL A 476 17.47 20.09 -14.41
CA VAL A 476 16.09 20.59 -14.25
C VAL A 476 15.74 20.91 -12.80
N ARG A 477 16.35 20.20 -11.84
CA ARG A 477 16.16 20.39 -10.39
C ARG A 477 16.58 21.78 -9.90
N GLU A 478 17.78 22.22 -10.27
CA GLU A 478 18.31 23.53 -9.86
C GLU A 478 17.50 24.63 -10.52
N TRP A 479 17.23 24.50 -11.82
CA TRP A 479 16.41 25.43 -12.57
C TRP A 479 15.00 25.59 -11.98
N ALA A 480 14.33 24.49 -11.63
CA ALA A 480 13.00 24.52 -11.00
C ALA A 480 13.05 25.23 -9.64
N THR A 481 14.09 24.97 -8.84
CA THR A 481 14.27 25.61 -7.53
C THR A 481 14.44 27.13 -7.66
N ASP A 482 15.29 27.58 -8.59
CA ASP A 482 15.54 29.00 -8.85
C ASP A 482 14.31 29.73 -9.38
N ASN A 483 13.43 29.03 -10.10
CA ASN A 483 12.15 29.55 -10.58
C ASN A 483 11.00 29.40 -9.57
N GLY A 484 11.28 28.90 -8.35
CA GLY A 484 10.27 28.74 -7.30
C GLY A 484 9.18 27.73 -7.66
N LEU A 485 9.55 26.66 -8.36
CA LEU A 485 8.67 25.62 -8.85
C LEU A 485 8.75 24.35 -8.00
N VAL A 486 7.67 23.57 -7.96
CA VAL A 486 7.61 22.25 -7.33
C VAL A 486 7.02 21.22 -8.30
N PRO A 487 7.59 20.00 -8.40
CA PRO A 487 7.09 18.99 -9.33
C PRO A 487 5.73 18.43 -8.88
N VAL A 488 4.86 18.16 -9.85
CA VAL A 488 3.47 17.69 -9.63
C VAL A 488 3.04 16.55 -10.57
N ALA A 489 3.75 16.33 -11.68
CA ALA A 489 3.59 15.13 -12.52
C ALA A 489 4.89 14.79 -13.26
N ALA A 490 5.04 13.54 -13.67
CA ALA A 490 6.15 13.09 -14.50
C ALA A 490 5.68 11.99 -15.47
N ASN A 491 6.36 11.89 -16.61
CA ASN A 491 6.28 10.76 -17.53
C ASN A 491 7.63 10.65 -18.26
N PHE A 492 7.98 9.50 -18.83
CA PHE A 492 9.21 9.38 -19.61
C PHE A 492 9.11 8.29 -20.66
N ILE A 493 9.93 8.43 -21.70
CA ILE A 493 10.11 7.46 -22.77
C ILE A 493 11.59 7.14 -22.94
N TYR A 494 11.87 6.02 -23.61
CA TYR A 494 13.17 5.76 -24.21
C TYR A 494 13.14 6.08 -25.70
N SER A 495 14.27 6.49 -26.25
CA SER A 495 14.49 6.50 -27.69
C SER A 495 15.90 5.99 -28.00
N GLU A 496 16.08 5.35 -29.14
CA GLU A 496 17.33 4.72 -29.57
C GLU A 496 17.53 5.00 -31.05
N ASN A 497 18.79 5.23 -31.45
CA ASN A 497 19.12 5.41 -32.86
C ASN A 497 19.01 4.07 -33.60
N GLU A 498 18.59 4.06 -34.86
CA GLU A 498 18.57 2.83 -35.66
C GLU A 498 19.99 2.23 -35.85
N GLU A 499 21.02 3.09 -35.89
CA GLU A 499 22.42 2.69 -35.99
C GLU A 499 23.04 2.46 -34.60
N GLN A 500 23.12 1.19 -34.16
CA GLN A 500 23.77 0.77 -32.91
C GLN A 500 25.18 0.17 -33.09
#